data_AF-A0A7V9S1R7-F1
#
_entry.id   AF-A0A7V9S1R7-F1
#
_cell.length_a   1.000
_cell.length_b   1.000
_cell.length_c   1.000
_cell.angle_alpha   90.00
_cell.angle_beta   90.00
_cell.angle_gamma   90.00
#
_symmetry.space_group_name_H-M   'P 1'
#
loop_
_entity.id
_entity.type
_entity.pdbx_description
1 polymer ?
#
loop_
_entity_poly.entity_id
_entity_poly.type
_entity_poly.pdbx_seq_one_letter_code
_entity_poly.pdbx_strand_id
1 'polypeptide(L)'
;MSADAIQSYNAGTLAGAGSFYCETCGFAIALHERDQIPACPHCNGLAFKRASIFGFAPAEPVGTHHVDEPPAWLAQARSEIGDSDSLAYAEGAEGEHRAVAVEEEFLRIGRSLAAEVRFDDPTVSRRHAILHRHERGVRILDDRSLNGVFVNGERVHSHELADGDEIVIGRFRLYFLSPPRGRFTPGAPRRAATSH
;
A
#
# COMPACT_ATOMS: atom_id res chain seq x y z
N MET A 1 -22.33 -36.30 3.48
CA MET A 1 -21.16 -35.43 3.23
C MET A 1 -21.68 -34.26 2.43
N SER A 2 -21.97 -33.14 3.10
CA SER A 2 -22.53 -31.95 2.46
C SER A 2 -21.44 -31.31 1.63
N ALA A 3 -21.63 -31.23 0.31
CA ALA A 3 -20.82 -30.37 -0.53
C ALA A 3 -21.12 -28.93 -0.10
N ASP A 4 -20.15 -28.24 0.50
CA ASP A 4 -20.22 -26.79 0.67
C ASP A 4 -20.40 -26.19 -0.72
N ALA A 5 -21.64 -25.81 -1.05
CA ALA A 5 -21.93 -25.07 -2.26
C ALA A 5 -21.09 -23.79 -2.18
N ILE A 6 -20.13 -23.64 -3.08
CA ILE A 6 -19.30 -22.44 -3.19
C ILE A 6 -20.24 -21.29 -3.55
N GLN A 7 -20.68 -20.55 -2.54
CA GLN A 7 -21.59 -19.43 -2.72
C GLN A 7 -20.80 -18.27 -3.34
N SER A 8 -21.27 -17.81 -4.49
CA SER A 8 -20.85 -16.54 -5.09
C SER A 8 -21.63 -15.40 -4.44
N TYR A 9 -20.95 -14.29 -4.22
CA TYR A 9 -21.50 -13.09 -3.60
C TYR A 9 -21.20 -11.87 -4.48
N ASN A 10 -22.21 -11.04 -4.72
CA ASN A 10 -22.08 -9.85 -5.55
C ASN A 10 -21.70 -8.60 -4.73
N ALA A 11 -21.08 -7.62 -5.38
CA ALA A 11 -20.85 -6.30 -4.80
C ALA A 11 -22.14 -5.69 -4.23
N GLY A 12 -22.03 -5.01 -3.09
CA GLY A 12 -23.15 -4.50 -2.28
C GLY A 12 -23.76 -5.54 -1.33
N THR A 13 -23.39 -6.82 -1.42
CA THR A 13 -23.92 -7.86 -0.52
C THR A 13 -23.25 -7.79 0.84
N LEU A 14 -24.05 -7.84 1.90
CA LEU A 14 -23.58 -8.09 3.26
C LEU A 14 -23.32 -9.58 3.46
N ALA A 15 -22.13 -10.03 3.10
CA ALA A 15 -21.78 -11.45 3.13
C ALA A 15 -21.39 -11.96 4.53
N GLY A 16 -21.19 -11.05 5.49
CA GLY A 16 -20.68 -11.35 6.83
C GLY A 16 -19.14 -11.47 6.86
N ALA A 17 -18.58 -11.62 8.07
CA ALA A 17 -17.13 -11.64 8.24
C ALA A 17 -16.47 -12.83 7.54
N GLY A 18 -15.28 -12.61 6.98
CA GLY A 18 -14.49 -13.64 6.30
C GLY A 18 -13.55 -13.09 5.23
N SER A 19 -12.76 -13.98 4.65
CA SER A 19 -11.92 -13.68 3.48
C SER A 19 -12.68 -14.04 2.21
N PHE A 20 -12.58 -13.18 1.20
CA PHE A 20 -13.20 -13.38 -0.11
C PHE A 20 -12.20 -13.07 -1.21
N TYR A 21 -12.41 -13.63 -2.40
CA TYR A 21 -11.58 -13.36 -3.57
C TYR A 21 -12.45 -13.07 -4.78
N CYS A 22 -12.02 -12.11 -5.59
CA CYS A 22 -12.68 -11.78 -6.84
C CYS A 22 -12.61 -12.99 -7.78
N GLU A 23 -13.75 -13.38 -8.34
CA GLU A 23 -13.81 -14.52 -9.26
C GLU A 23 -13.08 -14.29 -10.58
N THR A 24 -12.85 -13.03 -10.94
CA THR A 24 -12.22 -12.66 -12.22
C THR A 24 -10.71 -12.60 -12.14
N CYS A 25 -10.14 -11.95 -11.12
CA CYS A 25 -8.70 -11.69 -11.02
C CYS A 25 -8.04 -12.25 -9.74
N GLY A 26 -8.82 -12.87 -8.84
CA GLY A 26 -8.29 -13.43 -7.60
C GLY A 26 -7.99 -12.41 -6.49
N PHE A 27 -8.22 -11.10 -6.72
CA PHE A 27 -7.99 -10.06 -5.71
C PHE A 27 -8.73 -10.38 -4.40
N ALA A 28 -7.99 -10.37 -3.29
CA ALA A 28 -8.50 -10.79 -1.99
C ALA A 28 -8.99 -9.60 -1.16
N ILE A 29 -10.08 -9.80 -0.44
CA ILE A 29 -10.60 -8.85 0.55
C ILE A 29 -10.88 -9.58 1.87
N ALA A 30 -10.72 -8.87 2.98
CA ALA A 30 -11.09 -9.36 4.31
C ALA A 30 -12.22 -8.50 4.86
N LEU A 31 -13.42 -9.08 5.00
CA LEU A 31 -14.61 -8.39 5.50
C LEU A 31 -14.81 -8.62 7.00
N HIS A 32 -15.21 -7.58 7.70
CA HIS A 32 -15.86 -7.63 9.01
C HIS A 32 -17.39 -7.72 8.84
N GLU A 33 -18.11 -7.95 9.94
CA GLU A 33 -19.54 -8.30 9.92
C GLU A 33 -20.44 -7.28 9.22
N ARG A 34 -20.06 -6.00 9.25
CA ARG A 34 -20.82 -4.89 8.67
C ARG A 34 -20.33 -4.45 7.29
N ASP A 35 -19.26 -5.06 6.80
CA ASP A 35 -18.69 -4.69 5.51
C ASP A 35 -19.51 -5.32 4.39
N GLN A 36 -19.87 -4.51 3.39
CA GLN A 36 -20.40 -5.01 2.12
C GLN A 36 -19.25 -5.40 1.20
N ILE A 37 -19.48 -6.35 0.30
CA ILE A 37 -18.53 -6.66 -0.76
C ILE A 37 -18.37 -5.44 -1.68
N PRO A 38 -17.17 -4.90 -1.86
CA PRO A 38 -16.93 -3.81 -2.82
C PRO A 38 -16.86 -4.37 -4.24
N ALA A 39 -16.91 -3.48 -5.24
CA ALA A 39 -16.37 -3.82 -6.56
C ALA A 39 -14.87 -4.12 -6.42
N CYS A 40 -14.36 -5.06 -7.23
CA CYS A 40 -12.95 -5.41 -7.20
C CYS A 40 -12.11 -4.20 -7.63
N PRO A 41 -11.19 -3.68 -6.80
CA PRO A 41 -10.41 -2.49 -7.13
C PRO A 41 -9.40 -2.73 -8.26
N HIS A 42 -9.07 -3.99 -8.54
CA HIS A 42 -8.15 -4.33 -9.63
C HIS A 42 -8.83 -4.40 -11.01
N CYS A 43 -9.85 -5.25 -11.16
CA CYS A 43 -10.48 -5.52 -12.46
C CYS A 43 -11.91 -4.98 -12.59
N ASN A 44 -12.41 -4.25 -11.59
CA ASN A 44 -13.79 -3.76 -11.49
C ASN A 44 -14.87 -4.87 -11.50
N GLY A 45 -14.49 -6.12 -11.28
CA GLY A 45 -15.38 -7.27 -11.19
C GLY A 45 -16.31 -7.20 -9.98
N LEU A 46 -17.53 -7.70 -10.13
CA LEU A 46 -18.58 -7.60 -9.10
C LEU A 46 -18.84 -8.89 -8.34
N ALA A 47 -18.27 -10.02 -8.76
CA ALA A 47 -18.50 -11.33 -8.16
C ALA A 47 -17.30 -11.79 -7.32
N PHE A 48 -17.58 -12.27 -6.11
CA PHE A 48 -16.60 -12.76 -5.15
C PHE A 48 -17.01 -14.12 -4.60
N LYS A 49 -16.01 -14.94 -4.28
CA LYS A 49 -16.19 -16.20 -3.54
C LYS A 49 -15.58 -16.10 -2.17
N ARG A 50 -16.24 -16.71 -1.18
CA ARG A 50 -15.70 -16.84 0.17
C ARG A 50 -14.57 -17.87 0.18
N ALA A 51 -13.45 -17.54 0.81
CA ALA A 51 -12.36 -18.46 1.02
C ALA A 51 -12.80 -19.57 1.98
N SER A 52 -12.62 -20.83 1.58
CA SER A 52 -12.83 -21.96 2.47
C SER A 52 -11.66 -22.08 3.43
N ILE A 53 -11.94 -22.41 4.70
CA ILE A 53 -10.91 -22.72 5.71
C ILE A 53 -10.04 -23.92 5.34
N PHE A 54 -10.50 -24.77 4.41
CA PHE A 54 -9.79 -25.93 3.88
C PHE A 54 -9.38 -25.78 2.40
N GLY A 55 -9.63 -24.61 1.81
CA GLY A 55 -9.36 -24.32 0.40
C GLY A 55 -8.11 -23.47 0.23
N PHE A 56 -7.41 -23.70 -0.88
CA PHE A 56 -6.31 -22.85 -1.33
C PHE A 56 -6.82 -21.41 -1.52
N ALA A 57 -6.20 -20.44 -0.83
CA ALA A 57 -6.23 -19.07 -1.31
C ALA A 57 -5.64 -19.08 -2.73
N PRO A 58 -6.24 -18.34 -3.70
CA PRO A 58 -5.69 -18.31 -5.05
C PRO A 58 -4.20 -18.01 -4.98
N ALA A 59 -3.42 -18.88 -5.62
CA ALA A 59 -1.98 -18.74 -5.73
C ALA A 59 -1.71 -17.50 -6.56
N GLU A 60 -1.19 -16.48 -5.88
CA GLU A 60 -0.80 -15.17 -6.40
C GLU A 60 -1.96 -14.20 -6.66
N PRO A 61 -2.05 -13.11 -5.87
CA PRO A 61 -2.91 -12.00 -6.25
C PRO A 61 -2.32 -11.32 -7.49
N VAL A 62 -3.21 -10.99 -8.42
CA VAL A 62 -3.16 -9.82 -9.31
C VAL A 62 -1.77 -9.35 -9.81
N GLY A 63 -1.57 -9.48 -11.14
CA GLY A 63 -0.46 -8.85 -11.86
C GLY A 63 -0.50 -7.31 -11.84
N THR A 64 0.49 -6.69 -12.48
CA THR A 64 0.79 -5.24 -12.51
C THR A 64 -0.40 -4.30 -12.31
N HIS A 65 -0.20 -3.28 -11.46
CA HIS A 65 -1.14 -2.16 -11.32
C HIS A 65 -0.87 -1.12 -12.41
N HIS A 66 -1.94 -0.52 -12.94
CA HIS A 66 -1.78 0.65 -13.80
C HIS A 66 -1.25 1.81 -12.97
N VAL A 67 -0.17 2.44 -13.43
CA VAL A 67 0.32 3.69 -12.86
C VAL A 67 -0.52 4.81 -13.45
N ASP A 68 -1.31 5.47 -12.61
CA ASP A 68 -2.16 6.57 -13.05
C ASP A 68 -1.35 7.86 -13.18
N GLU A 69 -1.90 8.84 -13.89
CA GLU A 69 -1.32 10.18 -13.88
C GLU A 69 -1.35 10.74 -12.45
N PRO A 70 -0.25 11.33 -11.94
CA PRO A 70 -0.23 11.86 -10.59
C PRO A 70 -1.37 12.86 -10.35
N PRO A 71 -2.08 12.75 -9.23
CA PRO A 71 -3.26 13.57 -8.99
C PRO A 71 -2.86 15.03 -8.77
N ALA A 72 -3.75 15.95 -9.16
CA ALA A 72 -3.49 17.38 -9.08
C ALA A 72 -3.11 17.86 -7.67
N TRP A 73 -3.66 17.23 -6.63
CA TRP A 73 -3.35 17.55 -5.23
C TRP A 73 -1.90 17.23 -4.84
N LEU A 74 -1.19 16.36 -5.57
CA LEU A 74 0.16 15.94 -5.21
C LEU A 74 1.16 17.10 -5.23
N ALA A 75 0.99 18.04 -6.16
CA ALA A 75 1.82 19.24 -6.24
C ALA A 75 1.63 20.13 -5.00
N GLN A 76 0.39 20.23 -4.50
CA GLN A 76 0.09 20.95 -3.27
C GLN A 76 0.70 20.25 -2.06
N ALA A 77 0.48 18.94 -1.92
CA ALA A 77 1.08 18.14 -0.84
C ALA A 77 2.61 18.34 -0.78
N ARG A 78 3.29 18.33 -1.92
CA ARG A 78 4.74 18.57 -2.03
C ARG A 78 5.16 19.96 -1.54
N SER A 79 4.33 20.99 -1.68
CA SER A 79 4.65 22.32 -1.17
C SER A 79 4.46 22.46 0.34
N GLU A 80 3.72 21.53 0.94
CA GLU A 80 3.35 21.54 2.36
C GLU A 80 4.28 20.68 3.23
N ILE A 81 5.01 19.72 2.64
CA ILE A 81 6.00 18.93 3.38
C ILE A 81 7.17 19.82 3.84
N GLY A 82 7.69 19.54 5.03
CA GLY A 82 8.91 20.15 5.53
C GLY A 82 10.18 19.47 5.01
N ASP A 83 11.24 19.48 5.83
CA ASP A 83 12.54 18.89 5.49
C ASP A 83 12.61 17.35 5.66
N SER A 84 11.50 16.72 6.03
CA SER A 84 11.38 15.28 6.23
C SER A 84 10.75 14.57 5.03
N ASP A 85 11.22 13.37 4.75
CA ASP A 85 10.54 12.46 3.82
C ASP A 85 9.10 12.23 4.30
N SER A 86 8.15 12.17 3.37
CA SER A 86 6.72 12.10 3.69
C SER A 86 5.99 11.12 2.78
N LEU A 87 4.94 10.50 3.32
CA LEU A 87 4.02 9.66 2.58
C LEU A 87 2.69 10.40 2.41
N ALA A 88 2.34 10.73 1.17
CA ALA A 88 1.14 11.50 0.84
C ALA A 88 0.05 10.61 0.21
N TYR A 89 -1.21 10.82 0.57
CA TYR A 89 -2.35 10.05 0.03
C TYR A 89 -3.64 10.88 0.08
N ALA A 90 -4.61 10.51 -0.76
CA ALA A 90 -5.94 11.11 -0.73
C ALA A 90 -6.72 10.65 0.51
N GLU A 91 -7.43 11.57 1.15
CA GLU A 91 -8.26 11.30 2.33
C GLU A 91 -9.59 12.02 2.15
N GLY A 92 -10.73 11.36 2.33
CA GLY A 92 -12.03 12.02 2.27
C GLY A 92 -12.51 12.35 0.84
N ALA A 93 -12.92 13.61 0.62
CA ALA A 93 -13.52 14.06 -0.63
C ALA A 93 -12.49 14.34 -1.73
N GLU A 94 -12.96 14.64 -2.94
CA GLU A 94 -12.08 14.90 -4.08
C GLU A 94 -11.17 16.11 -3.83
N GLY A 95 -9.84 15.89 -3.93
CA GLY A 95 -8.81 16.92 -3.70
C GLY A 95 -8.30 17.01 -2.25
N GLU A 96 -9.02 16.43 -1.29
CA GLU A 96 -8.53 16.31 0.08
C GLU A 96 -7.41 15.27 0.15
N HIS A 97 -6.34 15.62 0.87
CA HIS A 97 -5.14 14.82 0.96
C HIS A 97 -4.47 15.01 2.31
N ARG A 98 -3.60 14.06 2.63
CA ARG A 98 -2.81 14.05 3.84
C ARG A 98 -1.39 13.63 3.53
N ALA A 99 -0.42 14.31 4.16
CA ALA A 99 0.98 13.92 4.15
C ALA A 99 1.41 13.55 5.57
N VAL A 100 2.04 12.38 5.73
CA VAL A 100 2.56 11.89 7.01
C VAL A 100 4.07 11.83 6.92
N ALA A 101 4.76 12.57 7.79
CA ALA A 101 6.22 12.56 7.86
C ALA A 101 6.74 11.19 8.32
N VAL A 102 7.80 10.72 7.68
CA VAL A 102 8.52 9.49 8.02
C VAL A 102 9.69 9.84 8.95
N GLU A 103 9.37 10.13 10.20
CA GLU A 103 10.37 10.57 11.19
C GLU A 103 11.00 9.40 11.94
N GLU A 104 10.15 8.45 12.34
CA GLU A 104 10.53 7.25 13.07
C GLU A 104 11.26 6.23 12.19
N GLU A 105 11.98 5.30 12.82
CA GLU A 105 12.66 4.20 12.11
C GLU A 105 11.66 3.32 11.36
N PHE A 106 10.46 3.09 11.94
CA PHE A 106 9.41 2.28 11.33
C PHE A 106 8.07 3.00 11.35
N LEU A 107 7.39 3.02 10.20
CA LEU A 107 6.01 3.50 10.05
C LEU A 107 5.18 2.39 9.41
N ARG A 108 4.14 1.94 10.11
CA ARG A 108 3.30 0.81 9.69
C ARG A 108 2.09 1.31 8.93
N ILE A 109 1.81 0.62 7.84
CA ILE A 109 0.66 0.87 6.98
C ILE A 109 -0.24 -0.36 7.04
N GLY A 110 -1.53 -0.14 7.29
CA GLY A 110 -2.50 -1.24 7.29
C GLY A 110 -3.87 -0.87 7.83
N ARG A 111 -4.71 -1.87 7.97
CA ARG A 111 -6.09 -1.71 8.49
C ARG A 111 -6.17 -1.69 10.01
N SER A 112 -5.17 -2.26 10.69
CA SER A 112 -5.16 -2.39 12.15
C SER A 112 -5.15 -1.03 12.84
N LEU A 113 -5.76 -0.96 14.03
CA LEU A 113 -5.65 0.18 14.95
C LEU A 113 -4.20 0.47 15.40
N ALA A 114 -3.30 -0.50 15.24
CA ALA A 114 -1.88 -0.36 15.55
C ALA A 114 -1.04 0.23 14.41
N ALA A 115 -1.64 0.55 13.26
CA ALA A 115 -0.95 1.18 12.13
C ALA A 115 -0.96 2.71 12.29
N GLU A 116 0.19 3.35 12.08
CA GLU A 116 0.31 4.81 12.10
C GLU A 116 -0.36 5.43 10.86
N VAL A 117 -0.24 4.80 9.69
CA VAL A 117 -1.02 5.12 8.49
C VAL A 117 -2.10 4.06 8.32
N ARG A 118 -3.30 4.38 8.79
CA ARG A 118 -4.42 3.46 8.86
C ARG A 118 -5.43 3.66 7.74
N PHE A 119 -5.73 2.58 7.02
CA PHE A 119 -6.83 2.52 6.05
C PHE A 119 -7.88 1.51 6.52
N ASP A 120 -9.02 1.98 7.01
CA ASP A 120 -10.11 1.08 7.43
C ASP A 120 -10.90 0.55 6.23
N ASP A 121 -10.30 -0.40 5.52
CA ASP A 121 -10.81 -0.88 4.25
C ASP A 121 -10.57 -2.38 4.04
N PRO A 122 -11.57 -3.14 3.55
CA PRO A 122 -11.44 -4.57 3.30
C PRO A 122 -10.33 -5.00 2.34
N THR A 123 -9.87 -4.09 1.47
CA THR A 123 -8.79 -4.35 0.49
C THR A 123 -7.39 -4.26 1.12
N VAL A 124 -7.30 -3.71 2.34
CA VAL A 124 -6.05 -3.49 3.07
C VAL A 124 -5.92 -4.51 4.20
N SER A 125 -4.79 -5.22 4.21
CA SER A 125 -4.44 -6.15 5.29
C SER A 125 -4.18 -5.41 6.61
N ARG A 126 -4.45 -6.10 7.74
CA ARG A 126 -4.24 -5.53 9.09
C ARG A 126 -2.81 -5.03 9.29
N ARG A 127 -1.86 -5.85 8.86
CA ARG A 127 -0.45 -5.53 8.64
C ARG A 127 -0.25 -5.64 7.13
N HIS A 128 0.03 -4.53 6.46
CA HIS A 128 0.11 -4.52 5.01
C HIS A 128 1.52 -4.20 4.56
N ALA A 129 2.07 -3.08 5.03
CA ALA A 129 3.40 -2.66 4.68
C ALA A 129 4.06 -1.94 5.84
N ILE A 130 5.38 -1.84 5.78
CA ILE A 130 6.20 -1.06 6.70
C ILE A 130 7.13 -0.18 5.87
N LEU A 131 7.14 1.13 6.16
CA LEU A 131 8.25 1.99 5.79
C LEU A 131 9.33 1.86 6.85
N HIS A 132 10.55 1.57 6.41
CA HIS A 132 11.74 1.50 7.23
C HIS A 132 12.69 2.61 6.80
N ARG A 133 12.88 3.59 7.66
CA ARG A 133 13.83 4.68 7.47
C ARG A 133 15.19 4.27 8.03
N HIS A 134 16.21 4.38 7.19
CA HIS A 134 17.60 4.11 7.56
C HIS A 134 18.53 5.21 7.05
N GLU A 135 19.82 5.10 7.34
CA GLU A 135 20.83 6.13 7.02
C GLU A 135 20.90 6.52 5.53
N ARG A 136 20.45 5.63 4.63
CA ARG A 136 20.56 5.79 3.17
C ARG A 136 19.26 6.26 2.51
N GLY A 137 18.14 6.30 3.23
CA GLY A 137 16.83 6.59 2.66
C GLY A 137 15.70 5.86 3.37
N VAL A 138 14.59 5.71 2.67
CA VAL A 138 13.39 5.02 3.15
C VAL A 138 13.12 3.85 2.24
N ARG A 139 12.89 2.68 2.82
CA ARG A 139 12.52 1.46 2.11
C ARG A 139 11.10 1.06 2.50
N ILE A 140 10.29 0.65 1.53
CA ILE A 140 9.01 -0.03 1.79
C ILE A 140 9.19 -1.55 1.80
N LEU A 141 8.48 -2.23 2.70
CA LEU A 141 8.46 -3.68 2.87
C LEU A 141 7.01 -4.18 2.87
N ASP A 142 6.72 -5.26 2.16
CA ASP A 142 5.46 -6.00 2.29
C ASP A 142 5.45 -6.78 3.62
N ASP A 143 4.46 -6.51 4.48
CA ASP A 143 4.33 -7.13 5.81
C ASP A 143 3.13 -8.09 5.86
N ARG A 144 3.23 -9.16 5.07
CA ARG A 144 2.21 -10.24 4.97
C ARG A 144 0.87 -9.73 4.45
N SER A 145 0.90 -8.85 3.47
CA SER A 145 -0.31 -8.41 2.79
C SER A 145 -0.94 -9.55 1.97
N LEU A 146 -2.27 -9.53 1.88
CA LEU A 146 -3.04 -10.46 1.04
C LEU A 146 -2.86 -10.18 -0.46
N ASN A 147 -2.69 -8.91 -0.85
CA ASN A 147 -2.64 -8.48 -2.25
C ASN A 147 -1.25 -8.05 -2.72
N GLY A 148 -0.27 -7.90 -1.82
CA GLY A 148 1.04 -7.33 -2.13
C GLY A 148 1.08 -5.81 -2.02
N VAL A 149 2.31 -5.30 -2.01
CA VAL A 149 2.64 -3.89 -2.20
C VAL A 149 3.12 -3.70 -3.62
N PHE A 150 2.66 -2.65 -4.29
CA PHE A 150 3.13 -2.29 -5.63
C PHE A 150 3.83 -0.94 -5.57
N VAL A 151 4.96 -0.81 -6.27
CA VAL A 151 5.66 0.44 -6.48
C VAL A 151 5.79 0.67 -7.97
N ASN A 152 5.30 1.81 -8.46
CA ASN A 152 5.30 2.17 -9.88
C ASN A 152 4.74 1.05 -10.78
N GLY A 153 3.65 0.41 -10.32
CA GLY A 153 2.94 -0.66 -11.02
C GLY A 153 3.54 -2.07 -10.84
N GLU A 154 4.74 -2.19 -10.28
CA GLU A 154 5.43 -3.47 -10.05
C GLU A 154 5.22 -3.99 -8.63
N ARG A 155 4.93 -5.29 -8.48
CA ARG A 155 4.79 -5.91 -7.16
C ARG A 155 6.16 -6.07 -6.51
N VAL A 156 6.30 -5.61 -5.27
CA VAL A 156 7.57 -5.65 -4.54
C VAL A 156 7.42 -6.33 -3.19
N HIS A 157 8.43 -7.11 -2.79
CA HIS A 157 8.60 -7.51 -1.40
C HIS A 157 9.34 -6.45 -0.59
N SER A 158 10.29 -5.75 -1.25
CA SER A 158 11.01 -4.62 -0.70
C SER A 158 11.44 -3.66 -1.82
N HIS A 159 11.39 -2.35 -1.59
CA HIS A 159 11.84 -1.35 -2.56
C HIS A 159 12.42 -0.12 -1.86
N GLU A 160 13.56 0.37 -2.32
CA GLU A 160 14.13 1.66 -1.90
C GLU A 160 13.35 2.78 -2.57
N LEU A 161 12.69 3.64 -1.79
CA LEU A 161 11.81 4.67 -2.34
C LEU A 161 12.61 5.86 -2.86
N ALA A 162 12.26 6.30 -4.06
CA ALA A 162 12.70 7.52 -4.68
C ALA A 162 11.59 8.58 -4.64
N ASP A 163 11.99 9.85 -4.67
CA ASP A 163 11.04 10.97 -4.74
C ASP A 163 10.06 10.80 -5.91
N GLY A 164 8.77 10.88 -5.61
CA GLY A 164 7.68 10.75 -6.59
C GLY A 164 7.19 9.32 -6.81
N ASP A 165 7.78 8.31 -6.18
CA ASP A 165 7.31 6.92 -6.32
C ASP A 165 5.83 6.78 -5.94
N GLU A 166 5.06 6.14 -6.81
CA GLU A 166 3.70 5.70 -6.52
C GLU A 166 3.73 4.35 -5.80
N ILE A 167 3.03 4.28 -4.68
CA ILE A 167 2.84 3.05 -3.89
C ILE A 167 1.36 2.70 -3.92
N VAL A 168 1.02 1.46 -4.31
CA VAL A 168 -0.36 0.96 -4.27
C VAL A 168 -0.51 -0.13 -3.22
N ILE A 169 -1.50 0.06 -2.35
CA ILE A 169 -1.86 -0.85 -1.26
C ILE A 169 -3.40 -0.98 -1.25
N GLY A 170 -3.89 -2.19 -1.54
CA GLY A 170 -5.33 -2.40 -1.70
C GLY A 170 -5.90 -1.53 -2.83
N ARG A 171 -6.88 -0.68 -2.52
CA ARG A 171 -7.40 0.34 -3.46
C ARG A 171 -6.74 1.72 -3.34
N PHE A 172 -5.81 1.89 -2.40
CA PHE A 172 -5.23 3.20 -2.08
C PHE A 172 -3.95 3.41 -2.87
N ARG A 173 -3.80 4.63 -3.39
CA ARG A 173 -2.57 5.15 -3.99
C ARG A 173 -1.93 6.12 -3.01
N LEU A 174 -0.67 5.91 -2.73
CA LEU A 174 0.16 6.74 -1.89
C LEU A 174 1.36 7.19 -2.72
N TYR A 175 1.95 8.32 -2.36
CA TYR A 175 3.10 8.89 -3.06
C TYR A 175 4.18 9.21 -2.05
N PHE A 176 5.39 8.73 -2.34
CA PHE A 176 6.55 9.10 -1.53
C PHE A 176 7.09 10.45 -1.99
N LEU A 177 7.23 11.37 -1.04
CA LEU A 177 7.76 12.69 -1.28
C LEU A 177 9.04 12.85 -0.47
N SER A 178 10.18 13.00 -1.16
CA SER A 178 11.42 13.41 -0.52
C SER A 178 11.64 14.88 -0.85
N PRO A 179 11.86 15.76 0.16
CA PRO A 179 12.25 17.12 -0.11
C PRO A 179 13.59 17.14 -0.88
N PRO A 180 13.84 18.19 -1.68
CA PRO A 180 15.11 18.34 -2.38
C PRO A 180 16.25 18.38 -1.37
N ARG A 181 16.96 17.28 -1.18
CA ARG A 181 18.16 17.27 -0.35
C ARG A 181 19.22 18.05 -1.09
N GLY A 182 19.55 19.25 -0.60
CA GLY A 182 20.69 20.01 -1.10
C GLY A 182 21.89 19.07 -1.23
N ARG A 183 22.47 19.00 -2.43
CA ARG A 183 23.48 18.00 -2.81
C ARG A 183 24.43 17.72 -1.65
N PHE A 184 24.32 16.53 -1.06
CA PHE A 184 25.38 16.03 -0.20
C PHE A 184 26.59 15.83 -1.10
N THR A 185 27.52 16.78 -1.08
CA THR A 185 28.84 16.57 -1.68
C THR A 185 29.54 15.62 -0.72
N PRO A 186 29.85 14.37 -1.10
CA PRO A 186 30.68 13.52 -0.26
C PRO A 186 31.96 14.30 0.03
N GLY A 187 32.26 14.51 1.32
CA GLY A 187 33.44 15.25 1.73
C GLY A 187 34.65 14.77 0.95
N ALA A 188 35.33 15.70 0.28
CA ALA A 188 36.55 15.42 -0.46
C ALA A 188 37.47 14.51 0.36
N PRO A 189 38.12 13.50 -0.25
CA PRO A 189 39.01 12.62 0.50
C PRO A 189 40.03 13.47 1.25
N ARG A 190 40.05 13.35 2.58
CA ARG A 190 41.13 13.88 3.41
C ARG A 190 42.42 13.33 2.82
N ARG A 191 43.21 14.21 2.19
CA ARG A 191 44.56 13.87 1.72
C ARG A 191 45.28 13.21 2.90
N ALA A 192 45.71 11.97 2.69
CA ALA A 192 46.57 11.28 3.64
C ALA A 192 47.77 12.18 3.92
N ALA A 193 47.94 12.53 5.20
CA ALA A 193 49.12 13.23 5.66
C ALA A 193 50.33 12.35 5.31
N THR A 194 51.22 12.90 4.51
CA THR A 194 52.52 12.29 4.19
C THR A 194 53.33 12.25 5.49
N SER A 195 53.62 11.06 5.99
CA SER A 195 54.64 10.84 7.02
C SER A 195 55.96 10.46 6.36
N HIS A 196 57.04 11.03 6.90
CA HIS A 196 58.44 10.97 6.48
C HIS A 196 59.02 9.57 6.26
#